data_AF-A0A1Q7BHC3-F1
#
_entry.id   AF-A0A1Q7BHC3-F1
#
_cell.length_a   1.000
_cell.length_b   1.000
_cell.length_c   1.000
_cell.angle_alpha   90.00
_cell.angle_beta   90.00
_cell.angle_gamma   90.00
#
_symmetry.space_group_name_H-M   'P 1'
#
loop_
_entity.id
_entity.type
_entity.pdbx_description
1 polymer ?
#
loop_
_entity_poly.entity_id
_entity_poly.type
_entity_poly.pdbx_seq_one_letter_code
_entity_poly.pdbx_strand_id
1 'polypeptide(L)'
;MEGARIDTKLRAPRLAIRPLSPALGAEIIGVDLSRDIDGDTFVQIQDAWHQNLVILLRGQKLSEEDQVRFAEKFGPPAVIHTKQFVRNHPAVMLISNIREDGKPIGALPDGEMHFHTDQCHQERPAMASMLYALEVPSTGGNTLFANGYKAYATLPDEIKQRSDGRKALNAYDYDTAATKRGTRLAQDVPSYVHPVVRTHPVTGRKALYVNRLMTVRIEGLPAQESDELLALLFDHQERREFIYEHVWRAGDLLMWDNRCTLHARTDFSPNERRLMRRVTILGEKPV
;
A
#
# COMPACT_ATOMS: atom_id res chain seq x y z
N MET A 1 -56.15 16.20 -15.32
CA MET A 1 -55.09 17.15 -14.88
C MET A 1 -54.58 16.64 -13.55
N GLU A 2 -53.87 15.52 -13.51
CA GLU A 2 -52.50 15.30 -14.02
C GLU A 2 -51.48 16.21 -13.35
N GLY A 3 -50.73 15.60 -12.45
CA GLY A 3 -49.60 16.16 -11.73
C GLY A 3 -48.76 14.98 -11.25
N ALA A 4 -48.25 14.19 -12.19
CA ALA A 4 -47.29 13.13 -11.91
C ALA A 4 -46.00 13.80 -11.37
N ARG A 5 -45.77 13.67 -10.07
CA ARG A 5 -44.46 13.97 -9.47
C ARG A 5 -43.49 12.91 -9.98
N ILE A 6 -42.66 13.30 -10.94
CA ILE A 6 -41.53 12.51 -11.38
C ILE A 6 -40.53 12.55 -10.23
N ASP A 7 -40.48 11.49 -9.43
CA ASP A 7 -39.45 11.30 -8.41
C ASP A 7 -38.14 10.95 -9.12
N THR A 8 -37.46 11.96 -9.67
CA THR A 8 -36.09 11.83 -10.18
C THR A 8 -35.12 11.73 -9.01
N LYS A 9 -35.13 10.58 -8.32
CA LYS A 9 -33.91 10.11 -7.68
C LYS A 9 -32.94 9.79 -8.83
N LEU A 10 -32.08 10.76 -9.15
CA LEU A 10 -30.93 10.55 -10.02
C LEU A 10 -30.23 9.28 -9.52
N ARG A 11 -30.30 8.19 -10.31
CA ARG A 11 -29.53 6.99 -10.02
C ARG A 11 -28.06 7.42 -9.94
N ALA A 12 -27.38 7.03 -8.86
CA ALA A 12 -25.95 7.26 -8.72
C ALA A 12 -25.23 6.80 -10.01
N PRO A 13 -24.25 7.56 -10.51
CA PRO A 13 -23.52 7.19 -11.71
C PRO A 13 -22.87 5.82 -11.51
N ARG A 14 -23.12 4.90 -12.44
CA ARG A 14 -22.51 3.57 -12.39
C ARG A 14 -21.03 3.68 -12.75
N LEU A 15 -20.15 3.39 -11.81
CA LEU A 15 -18.71 3.39 -12.06
C LEU A 15 -18.35 2.23 -12.99
N ALA A 16 -17.40 2.45 -13.90
CA ALA A 16 -16.80 1.38 -14.67
C ALA A 16 -15.53 0.89 -13.96
N ILE A 17 -15.48 -0.42 -13.70
CA ILE A 17 -14.36 -1.08 -13.00
C ILE A 17 -13.62 -1.94 -14.02
N ARG A 18 -12.38 -1.59 -14.34
CA ARG A 18 -11.54 -2.29 -15.32
C ARG A 18 -10.36 -2.99 -14.62
N PRO A 19 -10.25 -4.32 -14.68
CA PRO A 19 -9.09 -5.02 -14.12
C PRO A 19 -7.77 -4.50 -14.73
N LEU A 20 -6.76 -4.31 -13.89
CA LEU A 20 -5.43 -3.86 -14.31
C LEU A 20 -4.52 -5.04 -14.66
N SER A 21 -4.69 -6.16 -13.97
CA SER A 21 -3.95 -7.40 -14.23
C SER A 21 -4.74 -8.62 -13.77
N PRO A 22 -4.35 -9.83 -14.21
CA PRO A 22 -4.90 -11.06 -13.65
C PRO A 22 -4.57 -11.23 -12.16
N ALA A 23 -3.48 -10.64 -11.66
CA ALA A 23 -3.00 -10.83 -10.30
C ALA A 23 -3.84 -10.07 -9.27
N LEU A 24 -3.99 -8.76 -9.46
CA LEU A 24 -4.71 -7.80 -8.62
C LEU A 24 -4.83 -6.45 -9.36
N GLY A 25 -5.58 -5.52 -8.76
CA GLY A 25 -5.70 -4.15 -9.23
C GLY A 25 -6.89 -3.94 -10.16
N ALA A 26 -7.60 -2.82 -9.96
CA ALA A 26 -8.61 -2.33 -10.88
C ALA A 26 -8.55 -0.80 -11.04
N GLU A 27 -8.84 -0.32 -12.23
CA GLU A 27 -9.08 1.10 -12.50
C GLU A 27 -10.56 1.41 -12.32
N ILE A 28 -10.84 2.47 -11.58
CA ILE A 28 -12.18 3.02 -11.36
C ILE A 28 -12.34 4.23 -12.27
N ILE A 29 -13.36 4.18 -13.13
CA ILE A 29 -13.63 5.19 -14.16
C ILE A 29 -15.01 5.79 -13.91
N GLY A 30 -15.12 7.11 -14.10
CA GLY A 30 -16.38 7.86 -13.98
C GLY A 30 -16.58 8.56 -12.64
N VAL A 31 -15.51 8.82 -11.89
CA VAL A 31 -15.54 9.57 -10.63
C VAL A 31 -14.49 10.69 -10.62
N ASP A 32 -14.87 11.84 -10.06
CA ASP A 32 -14.03 13.00 -9.83
C ASP A 32 -13.83 13.16 -8.32
N LEU A 33 -12.63 12.87 -7.83
CA LEU A 33 -12.30 12.95 -6.41
C LEU A 33 -12.02 14.37 -5.91
N SER A 34 -11.99 15.39 -6.79
CA SER A 34 -11.91 16.80 -6.37
C SER A 34 -13.22 17.32 -5.74
N ARG A 35 -14.26 16.48 -5.74
CA ARG A 35 -15.56 16.77 -5.17
C ARG A 35 -15.92 15.73 -4.12
N ASP A 36 -16.89 16.07 -3.28
CA ASP A 36 -17.47 15.06 -2.42
C ASP A 36 -18.22 14.00 -3.25
N ILE A 37 -18.12 12.75 -2.82
CA ILE A 37 -18.79 11.61 -3.45
C ILE A 37 -19.92 11.12 -2.54
N ASP A 38 -21.04 10.76 -3.16
CA ASP A 38 -22.19 10.22 -2.44
C ASP A 38 -21.92 8.81 -1.89
N GLY A 39 -22.81 8.34 -1.01
CA GLY A 39 -22.68 7.05 -0.34
C GLY A 39 -22.67 5.87 -1.31
N ASP A 40 -23.53 5.89 -2.34
CA ASP A 40 -23.63 4.81 -3.33
C ASP A 40 -22.38 4.70 -4.19
N THR A 41 -21.77 5.82 -4.56
CA THR A 41 -20.49 5.88 -5.27
C THR A 41 -19.37 5.38 -4.37
N PHE A 42 -19.34 5.79 -3.09
CA PHE A 42 -18.33 5.31 -2.15
C PHE A 42 -18.41 3.80 -1.93
N VAL A 43 -19.60 3.23 -1.77
CA VAL A 43 -19.79 1.78 -1.63
C VAL A 43 -19.26 1.03 -2.86
N GLN A 44 -19.54 1.50 -4.08
CA GLN A 44 -18.97 0.90 -5.30
C GLN A 44 -17.44 0.94 -5.31
N ILE A 45 -16.82 2.03 -4.86
CA ILE A 45 -15.36 2.16 -4.77
C ILE A 45 -14.80 1.21 -3.71
N GLN A 46 -15.41 1.16 -2.53
CA GLN A 46 -14.97 0.32 -1.42
C GLN A 46 -15.07 -1.17 -1.77
N ASP A 47 -16.14 -1.59 -2.44
CA ASP A 47 -16.31 -2.96 -2.91
C ASP A 47 -15.26 -3.30 -3.98
N ALA A 48 -15.02 -2.39 -4.93
CA ALA A 48 -13.97 -2.57 -5.93
C ALA A 48 -12.59 -2.71 -5.27
N TRP A 49 -12.31 -1.92 -4.21
CA TRP A 49 -11.07 -2.01 -3.46
C TRP A 49 -10.92 -3.33 -2.70
N HIS A 50 -11.92 -3.78 -1.96
CA HIS A 50 -11.86 -5.06 -1.26
C HIS A 50 -11.72 -6.26 -2.21
N GLN A 51 -12.32 -6.19 -3.40
CA GLN A 51 -12.23 -7.25 -4.40
C GLN A 51 -10.88 -7.27 -5.11
N ASN A 52 -10.32 -6.09 -5.43
CA ASN A 52 -9.15 -5.96 -6.31
C ASN A 52 -7.86 -5.58 -5.57
N LEU A 53 -7.93 -5.32 -4.26
CA LEU A 53 -6.84 -5.02 -3.32
C LEU A 53 -6.13 -3.67 -3.57
N VAL A 54 -6.02 -3.29 -4.83
CA VAL A 54 -5.44 -2.04 -5.32
C VAL A 54 -6.45 -1.39 -6.26
N ILE A 55 -6.67 -0.09 -6.10
CA ILE A 55 -7.52 0.69 -7.01
C ILE A 55 -6.76 1.88 -7.58
N LEU A 56 -6.96 2.12 -8.87
CA LEU A 56 -6.42 3.25 -9.61
C LEU A 56 -7.55 4.22 -9.96
N LEU A 57 -7.36 5.48 -9.63
CA LEU A 57 -8.16 6.59 -10.14
C LEU A 57 -7.24 7.49 -10.96
N ARG A 58 -7.40 7.40 -12.28
CA ARG A 58 -6.50 8.02 -13.25
C ARG A 58 -6.91 9.44 -13.60
N GLY A 59 -5.92 10.29 -13.90
CA GLY A 59 -6.12 11.63 -14.47
C GLY A 59 -6.82 12.62 -13.53
N GLN A 60 -6.70 12.40 -12.22
CA GLN A 60 -7.27 13.27 -11.20
C GLN A 60 -6.47 14.58 -11.08
N LYS A 61 -7.12 15.62 -10.55
CA LYS A 61 -6.50 16.92 -10.22
C LYS A 61 -6.89 17.28 -8.79
N LEU A 62 -6.11 16.81 -7.82
CA LEU A 62 -6.48 16.88 -6.40
C LEU A 62 -5.65 17.90 -5.65
N SER A 63 -6.28 18.66 -4.74
CA SER A 63 -5.56 19.34 -3.67
C SER A 63 -5.09 18.34 -2.60
N GLU A 64 -4.36 18.81 -1.58
CA GLU A 64 -4.03 17.96 -0.42
C GLU A 64 -5.30 17.62 0.37
N GLU A 65 -6.19 18.59 0.52
CA GLU A 65 -7.49 18.47 1.19
C GLU A 65 -8.41 17.48 0.46
N ASP A 66 -8.42 17.46 -0.87
CA ASP A 66 -9.19 16.47 -1.64
C ASP A 66 -8.71 15.04 -1.39
N GLN A 67 -7.39 14.84 -1.41
CA GLN A 67 -6.80 13.53 -1.16
C GLN A 67 -7.10 13.06 0.28
N VAL A 68 -7.02 13.96 1.26
CA VAL A 68 -7.32 13.68 2.67
C VAL A 68 -8.80 13.38 2.87
N ARG A 69 -9.70 14.22 2.33
CA ARG A 69 -11.16 14.03 2.41
C ARG A 69 -11.58 12.68 1.84
N PHE A 70 -10.97 12.26 0.73
CA PHE A 70 -11.23 10.94 0.17
C PHE A 70 -10.69 9.80 1.07
N ALA A 71 -9.49 9.97 1.64
CA ALA A 71 -8.93 9.01 2.60
C ALA A 71 -9.79 8.85 3.86
N GLU A 72 -10.35 9.94 4.39
CA GLU A 72 -11.21 9.95 5.57
C GLU A 72 -12.47 9.09 5.43
N LYS A 73 -12.97 8.86 4.21
CA LYS A 73 -14.10 7.95 4.00
C LYS A 73 -13.78 6.49 4.33
N PHE A 74 -12.49 6.10 4.33
CA PHE A 74 -12.04 4.74 4.69
C PHE A 74 -11.62 4.61 6.15
N GLY A 75 -11.21 5.71 6.78
CA GLY A 75 -10.74 5.73 8.16
C GLY A 75 -9.87 6.95 8.46
N PRO A 76 -9.45 7.13 9.71
CA PRO A 76 -8.67 8.29 10.11
C PRO A 76 -7.27 8.28 9.45
N PRO A 77 -6.86 9.35 8.78
CA PRO A 77 -5.49 9.51 8.28
C PRO A 77 -4.47 9.63 9.43
N ALA A 78 -3.27 9.10 9.22
CA ALA A 78 -2.16 9.27 10.13
C ALA A 78 -1.58 10.69 10.05
N VAL A 79 -1.18 11.24 11.19
CA VAL A 79 -0.47 12.53 11.26
C VAL A 79 1.03 12.31 11.06
N ILE A 80 1.63 13.13 10.21
CA ILE A 80 3.06 13.10 9.92
C ILE A 80 3.79 14.07 10.85
N HIS A 81 4.65 13.53 11.70
CA HIS A 81 5.41 14.33 12.67
C HIS A 81 6.71 14.91 12.11
N THR A 82 7.24 14.35 11.01
CA THR A 82 8.43 14.87 10.34
C THR A 82 8.08 16.08 9.48
N LYS A 83 8.11 17.27 10.10
CA LYS A 83 7.71 18.54 9.47
C LYS A 83 8.40 18.83 8.13
N GLN A 84 9.63 18.37 7.93
CA GLN A 84 10.38 18.54 6.69
C GLN A 84 9.68 17.94 5.45
N PHE A 85 8.90 16.87 5.63
CA PHE A 85 8.23 16.15 4.54
C PHE A 85 6.76 16.55 4.35
N VAL A 86 6.32 17.59 5.06
CA VAL A 86 4.95 18.11 5.05
C VAL A 86 5.00 19.52 4.49
N ARG A 87 4.05 19.87 3.59
CA ARG A 87 3.91 21.23 3.06
C ARG A 87 2.71 21.93 3.66
N ASN A 88 1.49 21.50 3.32
CA ASN A 88 0.27 22.23 3.68
C ASN A 88 -0.60 21.47 4.67
N HIS A 89 -0.73 20.15 4.53
CA HIS A 89 -1.61 19.34 5.34
C HIS A 89 -0.86 18.31 6.21
N PRO A 90 -1.12 18.22 7.53
CA PRO A 90 -0.36 17.36 8.46
C PRO A 90 -0.49 15.86 8.18
N ALA A 91 -1.50 15.43 7.44
CA ALA A 91 -1.69 14.03 7.03
C ALA A 91 -1.04 13.68 5.67
N VAL A 92 -0.43 14.65 4.98
CA VAL A 92 0.17 14.45 3.67
C VAL A 92 1.69 14.44 3.79
N MET A 93 2.29 13.30 3.46
CA MET A 93 3.74 13.13 3.35
C MET A 93 4.19 13.25 1.90
N LEU A 94 5.21 14.04 1.62
CA LEU A 94 5.90 14.03 0.33
C LEU A 94 6.80 12.79 0.22
N ILE A 95 6.66 12.05 -0.87
CA ILE A 95 7.57 10.98 -1.29
C ILE A 95 8.30 11.48 -2.53
N SER A 96 9.57 11.86 -2.37
CA SER A 96 10.27 12.61 -3.42
C SER A 96 11.79 12.54 -3.34
N ASN A 97 12.44 12.50 -4.50
CA ASN A 97 13.88 12.63 -4.66
C ASN A 97 14.38 14.09 -4.75
N ILE A 98 13.46 15.05 -4.76
CA ILE A 98 13.77 16.46 -4.92
C ILE A 98 14.45 17.00 -3.66
N ARG A 99 15.45 17.85 -3.88
CA ARG A 99 16.20 18.54 -2.84
C ARG A 99 16.09 20.05 -3.04
N GLU A 100 15.81 20.77 -1.96
CA GLU A 100 15.83 22.24 -1.87
C GLU A 100 16.97 22.61 -0.91
N ASP A 101 17.88 23.48 -1.34
CA ASP A 101 19.08 23.86 -0.57
C ASP A 101 19.91 22.66 -0.07
N GLY A 102 20.01 21.62 -0.92
CA GLY A 102 20.70 20.37 -0.61
C GLY A 102 19.96 19.44 0.36
N LYS A 103 18.78 19.81 0.85
CA LYS A 103 17.97 19.01 1.79
C LYS A 103 16.80 18.34 1.08
N PRO A 104 16.50 17.05 1.35
CA PRO A 104 15.38 16.37 0.72
C PRO A 104 14.06 16.99 1.17
N ILE A 105 13.12 17.19 0.25
CA ILE A 105 11.79 17.73 0.58
C ILE A 105 10.78 16.62 0.92
N GLY A 106 11.13 15.37 0.67
CA GLY A 106 10.29 14.20 0.89
C GLY A 106 11.08 13.01 1.40
N ALA A 107 10.35 12.00 1.85
CA ALA A 107 10.92 10.73 2.27
C ALA A 107 11.25 9.83 1.08
N LEU A 108 12.10 8.82 1.33
CA LEU A 108 12.45 7.74 0.39
C LEU A 108 12.95 8.28 -0.95
N PRO A 109 14.02 9.10 -0.96
CA PRO A 109 14.31 9.96 -2.11
C PRO A 109 14.69 9.15 -3.34
N ASP A 110 15.62 8.22 -3.27
CA ASP A 110 16.23 7.61 -4.46
C ASP A 110 16.14 6.08 -4.43
N GLY A 111 16.34 5.45 -5.58
CA GLY A 111 16.60 4.02 -5.69
C GLY A 111 15.36 3.12 -5.71
N GLU A 112 15.61 1.83 -5.93
CA GLU A 112 14.64 0.76 -5.69
C GLU A 112 14.29 0.59 -4.20
N MET A 113 13.16 -0.07 -3.94
CA MET A 113 12.75 -0.51 -2.61
C MET A 113 12.22 -1.93 -2.68
N HIS A 114 12.67 -2.79 -1.78
CA HIS A 114 12.19 -4.17 -1.70
C HIS A 114 10.73 -4.27 -1.27
N PHE A 115 10.11 -5.43 -1.53
CA PHE A 115 8.73 -5.70 -1.15
C PHE A 115 8.52 -5.54 0.35
N HIS A 116 7.47 -4.78 0.70
CA HIS A 116 7.09 -4.48 2.06
C HIS A 116 5.60 -4.13 2.19
N THR A 117 5.11 -4.04 3.42
CA THR A 117 3.81 -3.46 3.74
C THR A 117 3.98 -2.34 4.75
N ASP A 118 3.31 -1.21 4.54
CA ASP A 118 3.59 0.01 5.29
C ASP A 118 3.38 -0.18 6.79
N GLN A 119 4.33 0.32 7.59
CA GLN A 119 4.24 0.36 9.05
C GLN A 119 4.05 -1.00 9.74
N CYS A 120 4.45 -2.12 9.12
CA CYS A 120 4.34 -3.44 9.76
C CYS A 120 5.19 -3.58 11.05
N HIS A 121 6.09 -2.64 11.34
CA HIS A 121 6.83 -2.55 12.59
C HIS A 121 6.04 -1.90 13.75
N GLN A 122 4.81 -1.42 13.51
CA GLN A 122 3.93 -0.82 14.52
C GLN A 122 2.94 -1.85 15.08
N GLU A 123 2.41 -1.63 16.28
CA GLU A 123 1.34 -2.47 16.86
C GLU A 123 0.08 -2.48 16.00
N ARG A 124 -0.26 -1.32 15.44
CA ARG A 124 -1.38 -1.11 14.53
C ARG A 124 -0.82 -0.57 13.21
N PRO A 125 -0.43 -1.46 12.28
CA PRO A 125 0.08 -1.06 10.97
C PRO A 125 -0.95 -0.25 10.18
N ALA A 126 -0.50 0.36 9.09
CA ALA A 126 -1.39 1.05 8.17
C ALA A 126 -2.42 0.05 7.60
N MET A 127 -3.69 0.46 7.56
CA MET A 127 -4.73 -0.30 6.84
C MET A 127 -4.55 -0.14 5.34
N ALA A 128 -4.35 1.10 4.90
CA ALA A 128 -4.24 1.44 3.50
C ALA A 128 -3.30 2.62 3.30
N SER A 129 -2.75 2.73 2.11
CA SER A 129 -1.96 3.86 1.68
C SER A 129 -2.49 4.38 0.36
N MET A 130 -2.56 5.70 0.23
CA MET A 130 -2.91 6.41 -0.99
C MET A 130 -1.70 7.16 -1.49
N LEU A 131 -1.31 6.96 -2.74
CA LEU A 131 -0.18 7.65 -3.37
C LEU A 131 -0.65 8.37 -4.64
N TYR A 132 -0.44 9.67 -4.68
CA TYR A 132 -0.83 10.55 -5.78
C TYR A 132 0.40 11.08 -6.49
N ALA A 133 0.49 10.88 -7.81
CA ALA A 133 1.62 11.30 -8.61
C ALA A 133 1.50 12.75 -9.11
N LEU A 134 2.49 13.59 -8.80
CA LEU A 134 2.62 14.95 -9.34
C LEU A 134 3.68 15.02 -10.44
N GLU A 135 4.87 14.49 -10.16
CA GLU A 135 5.97 14.38 -11.12
C GLU A 135 6.47 12.94 -11.14
N VAL A 136 6.69 12.40 -12.34
CA VAL A 136 7.10 11.02 -12.56
C VAL A 136 8.30 10.99 -13.50
N PRO A 137 9.28 10.10 -13.27
CA PRO A 137 10.40 9.92 -14.20
C PRO A 137 9.90 9.33 -15.53
N SER A 138 10.67 9.53 -16.60
CA SER A 138 10.35 9.00 -17.93
C SER A 138 10.46 7.47 -18.00
N THR A 139 11.33 6.87 -17.19
CA THR A 139 11.52 5.42 -17.07
C THR A 139 11.74 5.03 -15.61
N GLY A 140 11.21 3.86 -15.21
CA GLY A 140 11.39 3.33 -13.86
C GLY A 140 10.52 4.04 -12.81
N GLY A 141 10.85 3.86 -11.53
CA GLY A 141 10.09 4.44 -10.42
C GLY A 141 8.66 3.89 -10.30
N ASN A 142 8.40 2.78 -11.01
CA ASN A 142 7.16 2.03 -11.01
C ASN A 142 6.90 1.44 -9.62
N THR A 143 5.65 1.16 -9.33
CA THR A 143 5.28 0.46 -8.09
C THR A 143 4.80 -0.93 -8.43
N LEU A 144 5.46 -1.93 -7.84
CA LEU A 144 5.05 -3.33 -7.92
C LEU A 144 4.14 -3.62 -6.73
N PHE A 145 3.07 -4.38 -6.94
CA PHE A 145 2.18 -4.86 -5.90
C PHE A 145 2.06 -6.37 -5.97
N ALA A 146 2.21 -7.07 -4.86
CA ALA A 146 2.04 -8.52 -4.77
C ALA A 146 0.74 -8.88 -4.04
N ASN A 147 -0.01 -9.85 -4.59
CA ASN A 147 -1.27 -10.32 -4.02
C ASN A 147 -1.05 -11.33 -2.90
N GLY A 148 -1.17 -10.90 -1.65
CA GLY A 148 -0.98 -11.74 -0.46
C GLY A 148 -2.02 -12.85 -0.30
N TYR A 149 -3.23 -12.68 -0.85
CA TYR A 149 -4.24 -13.75 -0.86
C TYR A 149 -3.88 -14.86 -1.83
N LYS A 150 -3.46 -14.52 -3.06
CA LYS A 150 -3.03 -15.51 -4.05
C LYS A 150 -1.79 -16.24 -3.57
N ALA A 151 -0.82 -15.51 -3.02
CA ALA A 151 0.37 -16.09 -2.42
C ALA A 151 -0.01 -17.13 -1.36
N TYR A 152 -0.85 -16.78 -0.38
CA TYR A 152 -1.29 -17.74 0.64
C TYR A 152 -2.06 -18.93 0.05
N ALA A 153 -3.05 -18.70 -0.82
CA ALA A 153 -3.90 -19.76 -1.37
C ALA A 153 -3.09 -20.84 -2.12
N THR A 154 -2.02 -20.41 -2.79
CA THR A 154 -1.15 -21.26 -3.63
C THR A 154 0.09 -21.80 -2.92
N LEU A 155 0.29 -21.49 -1.64
CA LEU A 155 1.38 -22.09 -0.87
C LEU A 155 1.21 -23.63 -0.85
N PRO A 156 2.31 -24.39 -0.98
CA PRO A 156 2.29 -25.83 -0.73
C PRO A 156 1.78 -26.13 0.68
N ASP A 157 1.02 -27.21 0.85
CA ASP A 157 0.33 -27.51 2.11
C ASP A 157 1.30 -27.71 3.28
N GLU A 158 2.47 -28.30 3.04
CA GLU A 158 3.53 -28.41 4.04
C GLU A 158 4.00 -27.03 4.54
N ILE A 159 4.18 -26.07 3.62
CA ILE A 159 4.59 -24.71 3.98
C ILE A 159 3.47 -23.95 4.69
N LYS A 160 2.21 -24.17 4.29
CA LYS A 160 1.04 -23.64 5.03
C LYS A 160 1.03 -24.15 6.47
N GLN A 161 1.22 -25.45 6.70
CA GLN A 161 1.31 -26.04 8.04
C GLN A 161 2.50 -25.48 8.84
N ARG A 162 3.64 -25.30 8.18
CA ARG A 162 4.83 -24.64 8.75
C ARG A 162 4.67 -23.14 8.97
N SER A 163 3.59 -22.51 8.53
CA SER A 163 3.32 -21.08 8.74
C SER A 163 2.15 -20.82 9.69
N ASP A 164 1.23 -21.79 9.82
CA ASP A 164 0.01 -21.63 10.60
C ASP A 164 0.28 -21.34 12.08
N GLY A 165 -0.45 -20.38 12.64
CA GLY A 165 -0.31 -19.91 14.02
C GLY A 165 1.01 -19.20 14.36
N ARG A 166 1.98 -19.14 13.44
CA ARG A 166 3.28 -18.50 13.70
C ARG A 166 3.18 -16.99 13.60
N LYS A 167 4.08 -16.33 14.33
CA LYS A 167 4.25 -14.88 14.31
C LYS A 167 5.68 -14.53 13.92
N ALA A 168 5.86 -13.39 13.25
CA ALA A 168 7.15 -12.88 12.85
C ALA A 168 7.37 -11.46 13.39
N LEU A 169 8.59 -11.20 13.84
CA LEU A 169 9.05 -9.87 14.22
C LEU A 169 9.27 -9.05 12.94
N ASN A 170 8.74 -7.84 12.89
CA ASN A 170 8.98 -6.88 11.83
C ASN A 170 9.68 -5.65 12.41
N ALA A 171 10.73 -5.16 11.77
CA ALA A 171 11.52 -4.02 12.27
C ALA A 171 11.77 -2.98 11.17
N TYR A 172 11.80 -1.72 11.57
CA TYR A 172 12.20 -0.61 10.73
C TYR A 172 13.73 -0.46 10.76
N ASP A 173 14.44 -1.35 10.06
CA ASP A 173 15.91 -1.45 10.09
C ASP A 173 16.55 -1.30 8.70
N TYR A 174 16.01 -0.39 7.90
CA TYR A 174 16.54 -0.05 6.58
C TYR A 174 16.84 1.45 6.49
N ASP A 175 17.96 1.78 5.84
CA ASP A 175 18.37 3.17 5.57
C ASP A 175 17.66 3.69 4.30
N THR A 176 18.01 4.90 3.85
CA THR A 176 17.46 5.55 2.65
C THR A 176 17.52 4.68 1.39
N ALA A 177 18.52 3.80 1.27
CA ALA A 177 18.55 2.71 0.30
C ALA A 177 17.81 1.49 0.89
N ALA A 178 16.49 1.43 0.70
CA ALA A 178 15.59 0.38 1.21
C ALA A 178 15.74 -0.98 0.48
N THR A 179 16.99 -1.37 0.24
CA THR A 179 17.43 -2.61 -0.42
C THR A 179 18.36 -3.43 0.46
N LYS A 180 18.88 -2.85 1.56
CA LYS A 180 19.73 -3.55 2.52
C LYS A 180 19.12 -3.47 3.91
N ARG A 181 18.90 -4.64 4.49
CA ARG A 181 18.55 -4.78 5.90
C ARG A 181 19.83 -4.73 6.74
N GLY A 182 19.79 -4.06 7.89
CA GLY A 182 20.89 -4.07 8.86
C GLY A 182 21.28 -5.50 9.26
N THR A 183 22.58 -5.75 9.44
CA THR A 183 23.09 -7.06 9.91
C THR A 183 22.87 -7.27 11.41
N ARG A 184 22.56 -6.20 12.14
CA ARG A 184 22.26 -6.22 13.57
C ARG A 184 21.16 -5.21 13.88
N LEU A 185 20.05 -5.71 14.41
CA LEU A 185 18.99 -4.85 14.94
C LEU A 185 19.52 -4.01 16.10
N ALA A 186 19.41 -2.69 15.99
CA ALA A 186 19.64 -1.79 17.12
C ALA A 186 18.62 -2.08 18.24
N GLN A 187 19.00 -1.86 19.51
CA GLN A 187 18.13 -2.18 20.65
C GLN A 187 16.80 -1.41 20.65
N ASP A 188 16.81 -0.18 20.15
CA ASP A 188 15.63 0.71 20.13
C ASP A 188 14.95 0.78 18.76
N VAL A 189 15.25 -0.15 17.85
CA VAL A 189 14.65 -0.13 16.51
C VAL A 189 13.13 -0.37 16.64
N PRO A 190 12.29 0.52 16.07
CA PRO A 190 10.85 0.31 16.07
C PRO A 190 10.53 -1.06 15.47
N SER A 191 9.86 -1.90 16.26
CA SER A 191 9.56 -3.27 15.85
C SER A 191 8.30 -3.80 16.54
N TYR A 192 7.61 -4.71 15.86
CA TYR A 192 6.43 -5.37 16.39
C TYR A 192 6.25 -6.77 15.79
N VAL A 193 5.61 -7.66 16.55
CA VAL A 193 5.36 -9.05 16.17
C VAL A 193 3.95 -9.21 15.62
N HIS A 194 3.82 -9.73 14.40
CA HIS A 194 2.54 -9.98 13.73
C HIS A 194 2.41 -11.43 13.25
N PRO A 195 1.20 -11.96 13.04
CA PRO A 195 0.99 -13.26 12.41
C PRO A 195 1.69 -13.36 11.04
N VAL A 196 2.34 -14.49 10.75
CA VAL A 196 2.89 -14.79 9.42
C VAL A 196 1.77 -14.88 8.40
N VAL A 197 0.62 -15.43 8.80
CA VAL A 197 -0.61 -15.46 8.02
C VAL A 197 -1.66 -14.71 8.82
N ARG A 198 -2.23 -13.66 8.23
CA ARG A 198 -3.30 -12.88 8.87
C ARG A 198 -4.65 -13.12 8.21
N THR A 199 -5.72 -12.90 8.96
CA THR A 199 -7.08 -12.81 8.43
C THR A 199 -7.45 -11.35 8.20
N HIS A 200 -7.98 -11.06 7.01
CA HIS A 200 -8.45 -9.73 6.69
C HIS A 200 -9.81 -9.47 7.39
N PRO A 201 -9.97 -8.39 8.18
CA PRO A 201 -11.12 -8.22 9.06
C PRO A 201 -12.46 -8.06 8.32
N VAL A 202 -12.45 -7.48 7.11
CA VAL A 202 -13.67 -7.29 6.31
C VAL A 202 -13.95 -8.47 5.38
N THR A 203 -12.99 -8.87 4.54
CA THR A 203 -13.19 -9.93 3.53
C THR A 203 -13.13 -11.35 4.10
N GLY A 204 -12.62 -11.55 5.33
CA GLY A 204 -12.43 -12.88 5.94
C GLY A 204 -11.35 -13.75 5.28
N ARG A 205 -10.67 -13.23 4.25
CA ARG A 205 -9.65 -13.97 3.49
C ARG A 205 -8.33 -13.98 4.25
N LYS A 206 -7.60 -15.11 4.17
CA LYS A 206 -6.24 -15.25 4.70
C LYS A 206 -5.20 -14.71 3.71
N ALA A 207 -4.27 -13.88 4.18
CA ALA A 207 -3.14 -13.34 3.42
C ALA A 207 -1.82 -13.67 4.11
N LEU A 208 -0.78 -13.94 3.30
CA LEU A 208 0.59 -14.03 3.80
C LEU A 208 1.11 -12.63 4.12
N TYR A 209 1.67 -12.45 5.32
CA TYR A 209 1.96 -11.15 5.94
C TYR A 209 3.38 -11.07 6.50
N VAL A 210 4.32 -11.50 5.66
CA VAL A 210 5.76 -11.30 5.85
C VAL A 210 6.33 -10.63 4.60
N ASN A 211 7.48 -9.96 4.73
CA ASN A 211 8.09 -9.25 3.62
C ASN A 211 9.61 -9.15 3.74
N ARG A 212 10.29 -9.09 2.59
CA ARG A 212 11.75 -9.14 2.50
C ARG A 212 12.44 -7.93 3.14
N LEU A 213 11.81 -6.76 3.12
CA LEU A 213 12.42 -5.54 3.64
C LEU A 213 12.44 -5.49 5.18
N MET A 214 11.34 -5.86 5.84
CA MET A 214 11.14 -5.59 7.27
C MET A 214 10.96 -6.84 8.13
N THR A 215 10.60 -8.00 7.59
CA THR A 215 10.40 -9.20 8.42
C THR A 215 11.74 -9.77 8.85
N VAL A 216 11.91 -9.87 10.16
CA VAL A 216 13.20 -10.17 10.80
C VAL A 216 13.44 -11.64 10.97
N ARG A 217 12.53 -12.28 11.68
CA ARG A 217 12.60 -13.65 12.17
C ARG A 217 11.20 -14.12 12.55
N ILE A 218 10.99 -15.43 12.54
CA ILE A 218 9.79 -16.08 13.05
C ILE A 218 10.00 -16.44 14.52
N GLU A 219 9.04 -16.09 15.37
CA GLU A 219 9.11 -16.34 16.81
C GLU A 219 9.04 -17.84 17.12
N GLY A 220 9.88 -18.29 18.05
CA GLY A 220 9.89 -19.67 18.52
C GLY A 220 10.60 -20.66 17.59
N LEU A 221 11.15 -20.23 16.46
CA LEU A 221 11.99 -21.07 15.59
C LEU A 221 13.49 -20.83 15.84
N PRO A 222 14.33 -21.85 15.68
CA PRO A 222 15.77 -21.66 15.52
C PRO A 222 16.08 -20.69 14.37
N ALA A 223 17.15 -19.90 14.51
CA ALA A 223 17.48 -18.84 13.55
C ALA A 223 17.57 -19.34 12.10
N GLN A 224 18.28 -20.45 11.88
CA GLN A 224 18.41 -21.04 10.56
C GLN A 224 17.06 -21.49 9.97
N GLU A 225 16.21 -22.15 10.76
CA GLU A 225 14.88 -22.58 10.29
C GLU A 225 13.95 -21.40 9.98
N SER A 226 14.06 -20.32 10.78
CA SER A 226 13.36 -19.06 10.53
C SER A 226 13.79 -18.45 9.20
N ASP A 227 15.09 -18.35 8.96
CA ASP A 227 15.65 -17.74 7.75
C ASP A 227 15.29 -18.55 6.50
N GLU A 228 15.38 -19.88 6.56
CA GLU A 228 14.99 -20.77 5.47
C GLU A 228 13.49 -20.66 5.14
N LEU A 229 12.63 -20.65 6.16
CA LEU A 229 11.19 -20.50 5.94
C LEU A 229 10.84 -19.11 5.41
N LEU A 230 11.44 -18.04 5.95
CA LEU A 230 11.20 -16.68 5.46
C LEU A 230 11.65 -16.51 4.01
N ALA A 231 12.82 -17.02 3.64
CA ALA A 231 13.30 -16.97 2.25
C ALA A 231 12.30 -17.63 1.29
N LEU A 232 11.79 -18.81 1.64
CA LEU A 232 10.80 -19.53 0.83
C LEU A 232 9.48 -18.73 0.71
N LEU A 233 9.01 -18.14 1.81
CA LEU A 233 7.80 -17.31 1.81
C LEU A 233 7.97 -16.04 0.96
N PHE A 234 9.12 -15.36 1.07
CA PHE A 234 9.41 -14.17 0.26
C PHE A 234 9.47 -14.52 -1.23
N ASP A 235 10.23 -15.54 -1.60
CA ASP A 235 10.37 -15.96 -3.00
C ASP A 235 9.03 -16.38 -3.61
N HIS A 236 8.17 -17.04 -2.82
CA HIS A 236 6.82 -17.38 -3.26
C HIS A 236 5.93 -16.13 -3.44
N GLN A 237 5.93 -15.18 -2.51
CA GLN A 237 5.13 -13.94 -2.61
C GLN A 237 5.54 -13.06 -3.79
N GLU A 238 6.80 -13.12 -4.19
CA GLU A 238 7.39 -12.26 -5.21
C GLU A 238 7.35 -12.90 -6.62
N ARG A 239 6.62 -14.00 -6.80
CA ARG A 239 6.39 -14.59 -8.12
C ARG A 239 5.61 -13.64 -9.01
N ARG A 240 6.06 -13.54 -10.28
CA ARG A 240 5.48 -12.63 -11.29
C ARG A 240 3.97 -12.77 -11.48
N GLU A 241 3.42 -13.97 -11.35
CA GLU A 241 1.99 -14.24 -11.49
C GLU A 241 1.12 -13.65 -10.35
N PHE A 242 1.73 -13.23 -9.24
CA PHE A 242 1.08 -12.54 -8.13
C PHE A 242 1.29 -11.03 -8.19
N ILE A 243 2.07 -10.53 -9.17
CA ILE A 243 2.50 -9.14 -9.22
C ILE A 243 1.72 -8.34 -10.27
N TYR A 244 1.30 -7.13 -9.88
CA TYR A 244 0.91 -6.06 -10.78
C TYR A 244 1.97 -4.96 -10.74
N GLU A 245 2.48 -4.55 -11.90
CA GLU A 245 3.37 -3.40 -12.04
C GLU A 245 2.59 -2.18 -12.53
N HIS A 246 2.58 -1.13 -11.71
CA HIS A 246 2.00 0.15 -12.08
C HIS A 246 3.06 1.09 -12.66
N VAL A 247 2.91 1.39 -13.96
CA VAL A 247 3.65 2.45 -14.63
C VAL A 247 2.91 3.77 -14.44
N TRP A 248 3.53 4.67 -13.69
CA TRP A 248 2.91 5.91 -13.21
C TRP A 248 2.64 6.92 -14.32
N ARG A 249 1.58 7.71 -14.12
CA ARG A 249 1.30 8.95 -14.86
C ARG A 249 1.01 10.06 -13.87
N ALA A 250 1.35 11.30 -14.22
CA ALA A 250 0.92 12.45 -13.43
C ALA A 250 -0.62 12.49 -13.34
N GLY A 251 -1.15 12.69 -12.13
CA GLY A 251 -2.58 12.64 -11.84
C GLY A 251 -3.14 11.23 -11.57
N ASP A 252 -2.33 10.17 -11.62
CA ASP A 252 -2.74 8.87 -11.10
C ASP A 252 -2.78 8.91 -9.56
N LEU A 253 -3.90 8.48 -8.98
CA LEU A 253 -4.03 8.13 -7.56
C LEU A 253 -4.16 6.61 -7.45
N LEU A 254 -3.22 5.97 -6.76
CA LEU A 254 -3.37 4.58 -6.33
C LEU A 254 -3.74 4.54 -4.85
N MET A 255 -4.65 3.64 -4.51
CA MET A 255 -4.88 3.20 -3.13
C MET A 255 -4.69 1.69 -3.06
N TRP A 256 -3.94 1.21 -2.07
CA TRP A 256 -3.76 -0.22 -1.84
C TRP A 256 -4.04 -0.62 -0.40
N ASP A 257 -4.44 -1.87 -0.23
CA ASP A 257 -4.71 -2.49 1.06
C ASP A 257 -3.44 -3.13 1.63
N ASN A 258 -2.82 -2.48 2.61
CA ASN A 258 -1.62 -2.97 3.28
C ASN A 258 -1.88 -4.27 4.07
N ARG A 259 -3.14 -4.63 4.34
CA ARG A 259 -3.51 -5.85 5.09
C ARG A 259 -3.41 -7.10 4.22
N CYS A 260 -3.36 -6.96 2.89
CA CYS A 260 -3.33 -8.11 1.98
C CYS A 260 -2.44 -7.92 0.74
N THR A 261 -1.68 -6.84 0.67
CA THR A 261 -0.70 -6.60 -0.39
C THR A 261 0.69 -6.34 0.19
N LEU A 262 1.71 -6.71 -0.57
CA LEU A 262 3.04 -6.12 -0.45
C LEU A 262 3.26 -5.17 -1.62
N HIS A 263 4.15 -4.21 -1.48
CA HIS A 263 4.56 -3.34 -2.57
C HIS A 263 6.07 -3.05 -2.56
N ALA A 264 6.61 -2.76 -3.74
CA ALA A 264 8.01 -2.46 -4.00
C ALA A 264 8.11 -1.29 -4.99
N ARG A 265 9.30 -0.68 -5.10
CA ARG A 265 9.58 0.38 -6.07
C ARG A 265 10.72 -0.06 -6.98
N THR A 266 10.53 0.02 -8.29
CA THR A 266 11.63 -0.19 -9.23
C THR A 266 12.57 1.01 -9.21
N ASP A 267 13.84 0.79 -9.54
CA ASP A 267 14.81 1.87 -9.63
C ASP A 267 14.41 2.94 -10.67
N PHE A 268 14.99 4.13 -10.55
CA PHE A 268 14.86 5.24 -11.50
C PHE A 268 16.08 6.15 -11.43
N SER A 269 16.31 6.91 -12.51
CA SER A 269 17.42 7.86 -12.57
C SER A 269 17.33 8.89 -11.45
N PRO A 270 18.38 9.08 -10.62
CA PRO A 270 18.39 10.13 -9.59
C PRO A 270 18.41 11.55 -10.20
N ASN A 271 18.69 11.66 -11.49
CA ASN A 271 18.68 12.94 -12.22
C ASN A 271 17.28 13.33 -12.73
N GLU A 272 16.29 12.43 -12.62
CA GLU A 272 14.90 12.72 -12.99
C GLU A 272 14.06 12.99 -11.75
N ARG A 273 13.15 13.98 -11.82
CA ARG A 273 12.33 14.36 -10.67
C ARG A 273 11.19 13.37 -10.47
N ARG A 274 11.00 12.96 -9.22
CA ARG A 274 9.85 12.17 -8.76
C ARG A 274 9.24 12.86 -7.56
N LEU A 275 7.96 13.21 -7.64
CA LEU A 275 7.22 13.88 -6.59
C LEU A 275 5.84 13.28 -6.45
N MET A 276 5.56 12.71 -5.27
CA MET A 276 4.27 12.11 -4.95
C MET A 276 3.79 12.55 -3.56
N ARG A 277 2.48 12.55 -3.35
CA ARG A 277 1.84 12.76 -2.05
C ARG A 277 1.29 11.45 -1.52
N ARG A 278 1.70 11.07 -0.32
CA ARG A 278 1.18 9.91 0.38
C ARG A 278 0.25 10.34 1.52
N VAL A 279 -0.91 9.72 1.59
CA VAL A 279 -1.78 9.71 2.78
C VAL A 279 -1.86 8.26 3.28
N THR A 280 -1.62 8.05 4.55
CA THR A 280 -1.68 6.73 5.19
C THR A 280 -2.92 6.66 6.08
N ILE A 281 -3.70 5.61 5.96
CA ILE A 281 -4.92 5.40 6.76
C ILE A 281 -4.59 4.42 7.89
N LEU A 282 -4.92 4.82 9.13
CA LEU A 282 -4.64 4.03 10.33
C LEU A 282 -5.40 2.70 10.28
N GLY A 283 -4.73 1.64 10.70
CA GLY A 283 -5.31 0.30 10.76
C GLY A 283 -5.47 -0.25 12.17
N GLU A 284 -5.76 -1.54 12.20
CA GLU A 284 -5.94 -2.35 13.39
C GLU A 284 -4.78 -3.32 13.62
N LYS A 285 -4.75 -3.92 14.81
CA LYS A 285 -3.80 -5.00 15.11
C LYS A 285 -4.12 -6.24 14.27
N PRO A 286 -3.17 -6.79 13.50
CA PRO A 286 -3.37 -8.02 12.73
C PRO A 286 -3.72 -9.22 13.63
N VAL A 287 -4.60 -10.09 13.11
CA VAL A 287 -5.03 -11.36 13.74
C VAL A 287 -4.80 -12.53 12.82
#